data_AF-A0A644ZKJ6-F1
#
_entry.id   AF-A0A644ZKJ6-F1
#
_cell.length_a   1.000
_cell.length_b   1.000
_cell.length_c   1.000
_cell.angle_alpha   90.00
_cell.angle_beta   90.00
_cell.angle_gamma   90.00
#
_symmetry.space_group_name_H-M   'P 1'
#
loop_
_entity.id
_entity.type
_entity.pdbx_description
1 polymer ?
#
loop_
_entity_poly.entity_id
_entity_poly.type
_entity_poly.pdbx_seq_one_letter_code
_entity_poly.pdbx_strand_id
1 'polypeptide(L)'
;MDTLTAFNLFPLLLSDPEKWVEVQEVGTEGHAMFQKLMEGLEYFPESLRTFRGQVTGMLERYFEPLARRSTDAYAEAFVRYYGEMKSVEGIFGEGPFEQSFPIENRFVPMAHPTERGKALLAEQAQFSYLTHFLYTDFYRGLMVGNAPRRCHNCGTYFLLTAGYNTCYCNNLAPSETSRTCRKVGAHKKEAQERVTATPAQKEYAKAYNRLKARKQRGKITVDEWNTAVVKAQDLKDQVDRDELSDEELRRQLEAL
;
A
#
# COMPACT_ATOMS: atom_id res chain seq x y z
N MET A 1 24.82 17.14 15.62
CA MET A 1 25.97 16.22 15.70
C MET A 1 26.41 15.93 14.27
N ASP A 2 27.67 16.14 13.94
CA ASP A 2 28.19 15.76 12.62
C ASP A 2 28.37 14.24 12.51
N THR A 3 28.51 13.76 11.29
CA THR A 3 28.57 12.34 10.95
C THR A 3 29.76 11.63 11.59
N LEU A 4 30.91 12.30 11.71
CA LEU A 4 32.12 11.71 12.27
C LEU A 4 31.92 11.43 13.77
N THR A 5 31.37 12.41 14.51
CA THR A 5 31.05 12.23 15.92
C THR A 5 29.98 11.16 16.13
N ALA A 6 28.95 11.11 15.28
CA ALA A 6 27.90 10.09 15.39
C ALA A 6 28.46 8.65 15.23
N PHE A 7 29.38 8.42 14.29
CA PHE A 7 29.99 7.10 14.09
C PHE A 7 31.02 6.71 15.16
N ASN A 8 31.60 7.69 15.86
CA ASN A 8 32.68 7.46 16.82
C ASN A 8 32.30 7.84 18.24
N LEU A 9 31.00 7.93 18.56
CA LEU A 9 30.51 8.46 19.83
C LEU A 9 31.12 7.72 21.05
N PHE A 10 31.12 6.39 21.02
CA PHE A 10 31.70 5.57 22.09
C PHE A 10 33.23 5.70 22.20
N PRO A 11 34.01 5.53 21.12
CA PRO A 11 35.45 5.78 21.16
C PRO A 11 35.81 7.19 21.67
N LEU A 12 35.09 8.22 21.22
CA LEU A 12 35.31 9.60 21.64
C LEU A 12 34.99 9.79 23.12
N LEU A 13 33.88 9.23 23.60
CA LEU A 13 33.51 9.26 25.02
C LEU A 13 34.57 8.57 25.90
N LEU A 14 35.07 7.40 25.49
CA LEU A 14 36.09 6.67 26.24
C LEU A 14 37.46 7.35 26.22
N SER A 15 37.74 8.17 25.20
CA SER A 15 38.98 8.93 25.10
C SER A 15 39.01 10.21 25.94
N ASP A 16 37.87 10.58 26.53
CA ASP A 16 37.69 11.77 27.37
C ASP A 16 37.40 11.35 28.83
N PRO A 17 38.43 11.30 29.71
CA PRO A 17 38.29 10.80 31.07
C PRO A 17 37.30 11.59 31.92
N GLU A 18 37.21 12.91 31.71
CA GLU A 18 36.29 13.77 32.48
C GLU A 18 34.84 13.44 32.13
N LYS A 19 34.53 13.35 30.83
CA LYS A 19 33.19 12.95 30.38
C LYS A 19 32.84 11.51 30.75
N TRP A 20 33.84 10.62 30.76
CA TRP A 20 33.60 9.25 31.18
C TRP A 20 33.22 9.16 32.65
N VAL A 21 33.87 9.93 33.53
CA VAL A 21 33.47 10.06 34.94
C VAL A 21 32.07 10.66 35.05
N GLU A 22 31.77 11.73 34.31
CA GLU A 22 30.46 12.36 34.31
C GLU A 22 29.35 11.38 33.92
N VAL A 23 29.55 10.57 32.89
CA VAL A 23 28.61 9.53 32.45
C VAL A 23 28.36 8.45 33.52
N GLN A 24 29.32 8.21 34.41
CA GLN A 24 29.16 7.24 35.50
C GLN A 24 28.47 7.85 36.73
N GLU A 25 28.45 9.17 36.87
CA GLU A 25 27.90 9.85 38.03
C GLU A 25 26.38 10.08 37.89
N VAL A 26 25.59 9.33 38.66
CA VAL A 26 24.12 9.42 38.65
C VAL A 26 23.67 10.83 39.01
N GLY A 27 22.80 11.42 38.17
CA GLY A 27 22.24 12.75 38.37
C GLY A 27 22.92 13.87 37.59
N THR A 28 24.04 13.58 36.91
CA THR A 28 24.65 14.53 35.96
C THR A 28 23.89 14.57 34.64
N GLU A 29 24.11 15.65 33.87
CA GLU A 29 23.60 15.76 32.50
C GLU A 29 24.21 14.67 31.60
N GLY A 30 25.53 14.45 31.69
CA GLY A 30 26.22 13.39 30.95
C GLY A 30 25.64 11.99 31.21
N HIS A 31 25.36 11.63 32.46
CA HIS A 31 24.73 10.35 32.80
C HIS A 31 23.34 10.22 32.19
N ALA A 32 22.50 11.25 32.30
CA ALA A 32 21.15 11.24 31.72
C ALA A 32 21.17 11.12 30.19
N MET A 33 22.09 11.83 29.51
CA MET A 33 22.26 11.72 28.06
C MET A 33 22.72 10.33 27.62
N PHE A 34 23.67 9.73 28.34
CA PHE A 34 24.17 8.40 28.05
C PHE A 34 23.10 7.33 28.30
N GLN A 35 22.38 7.41 29.41
CA GLN A 35 21.27 6.49 29.72
C GLN A 35 20.22 6.52 28.61
N LYS A 36 19.80 7.72 28.17
CA LYS A 36 18.84 7.87 27.08
C LYS A 36 19.33 7.26 25.76
N LEU A 37 20.62 7.39 25.47
CA LEU A 37 21.23 6.74 24.30
C LEU A 37 21.14 5.21 24.42
N MET A 38 21.51 4.65 25.58
CA MET A 38 21.49 3.22 25.82
C MET A 38 20.08 2.65 25.74
N GLU A 39 19.11 3.28 26.41
CA GLU A 39 17.68 2.94 26.31
C GLU A 39 17.21 2.98 24.86
N GLY A 40 17.66 3.97 24.09
CA GLY A 40 17.36 4.07 22.66
C GLY A 40 17.89 2.89 21.85
N LEU A 41 19.14 2.48 22.09
CA LEU A 41 19.77 1.34 21.42
C LEU A 41 19.12 0.00 21.80
N GLU A 42 18.76 -0.18 23.07
CA GLU A 42 18.09 -1.37 23.57
C GLU A 42 16.67 -1.49 23.02
N TYR A 43 15.94 -0.38 22.98
CA TYR A 43 14.57 -0.34 22.47
C TYR A 43 14.49 -0.50 20.94
N PHE A 44 15.53 -0.08 20.22
CA PHE A 44 15.48 0.05 18.76
C PHE A 44 15.07 -1.24 18.02
N PRO A 45 15.68 -2.41 18.24
CA PRO A 45 15.31 -3.64 17.54
C PRO A 45 13.86 -4.05 17.81
N GLU A 46 13.42 -3.93 19.06
CA GLU A 46 12.06 -4.32 19.44
C GLU A 46 11.04 -3.36 18.85
N SER A 47 11.30 -2.07 18.90
CA SER A 47 10.44 -1.05 18.28
C SER A 47 10.19 -1.33 16.80
N LEU A 48 11.22 -1.77 16.05
CA LEU A 48 11.09 -2.12 14.63
C LEU A 48 10.27 -3.40 14.41
N ARG A 49 10.41 -4.39 15.29
CA ARG A 49 9.59 -5.61 15.24
C ARG A 49 8.13 -5.28 15.51
N THR A 50 7.85 -4.47 16.52
CA THR A 50 6.50 -3.98 16.84
C THR A 50 5.91 -3.22 15.67
N PHE A 51 6.63 -2.25 15.10
CA PHE A 51 6.22 -1.50 13.92
C PHE A 51 5.86 -2.41 12.74
N ARG A 52 6.76 -3.33 12.39
CA ARG A 52 6.53 -4.25 11.29
C ARG A 52 5.31 -5.14 11.56
N GLY A 53 5.16 -5.64 12.78
CA GLY A 53 4.05 -6.50 13.19
C GLY A 53 2.71 -5.76 13.10
N GLN A 54 2.61 -4.58 13.70
CA GLN A 54 1.40 -3.76 13.69
C GLN A 54 1.00 -3.34 12.28
N VAL A 55 1.94 -2.81 11.48
CA VAL A 55 1.65 -2.40 10.11
C VAL A 55 1.26 -3.61 9.26
N THR A 56 1.98 -4.74 9.35
CA THR A 56 1.60 -5.95 8.60
C THR A 56 0.20 -6.44 8.99
N GLY A 57 -0.12 -6.47 10.28
CA GLY A 57 -1.45 -6.84 10.77
C GLY A 57 -2.54 -5.92 10.24
N MET A 58 -2.29 -4.61 10.24
CA MET A 58 -3.21 -3.61 9.69
C MET A 58 -3.43 -3.81 8.17
N LEU A 59 -2.34 -3.99 7.42
CA LEU A 59 -2.39 -4.21 5.98
C LEU A 59 -3.15 -5.49 5.62
N GLU A 60 -2.85 -6.60 6.28
CA GLU A 60 -3.41 -7.92 5.94
C GLU A 60 -4.86 -8.07 6.40
N ARG A 61 -5.21 -7.56 7.58
CA ARG A 61 -6.54 -7.80 8.18
C ARG A 61 -7.56 -6.73 7.86
N TYR A 62 -7.15 -5.46 7.79
CA TYR A 62 -8.08 -4.34 7.65
C TYR A 62 -8.05 -3.74 6.26
N PHE A 63 -6.88 -3.68 5.61
CA PHE A 63 -6.78 -3.01 4.30
C PHE A 63 -6.91 -3.97 3.13
N GLU A 64 -6.39 -5.19 3.23
CA GLU A 64 -6.46 -6.17 2.15
C GLU A 64 -7.91 -6.44 1.69
N PRO A 65 -8.90 -6.61 2.58
CA PRO A 65 -10.30 -6.85 2.19
C PRO A 65 -11.03 -5.66 1.58
N LEU A 66 -10.46 -4.45 1.60
CA LEU A 66 -11.16 -3.26 1.11
C LEU A 66 -11.47 -3.38 -0.39
N ALA A 67 -12.71 -3.05 -0.78
CA ALA A 67 -13.12 -3.03 -2.18
C ALA A 67 -12.53 -1.83 -2.95
N ARG A 68 -12.36 -0.70 -2.26
CA ARG A 68 -11.76 0.55 -2.76
C ARG A 68 -10.63 1.00 -1.85
N ARG A 69 -9.65 1.72 -2.39
CA ARG A 69 -8.45 2.16 -1.67
C ARG A 69 -8.32 3.68 -1.72
N SER A 70 -9.25 4.36 -1.07
CA SER A 70 -9.30 5.82 -0.94
C SER A 70 -8.94 6.24 0.48
N THR A 71 -8.76 7.55 0.67
CA THR A 71 -8.68 8.20 2.00
C THR A 71 -9.80 7.72 2.93
N ASP A 72 -11.04 7.72 2.43
CA ASP A 72 -12.22 7.36 3.23
C ASP A 72 -12.21 5.88 3.63
N ALA A 73 -11.85 5.00 2.68
CA ALA A 73 -11.77 3.57 2.94
C ALA A 73 -10.67 3.23 3.97
N TYR A 74 -9.54 3.93 3.91
CA TYR A 74 -8.48 3.79 4.92
C TYR A 74 -8.90 4.34 6.27
N ALA A 75 -9.62 5.47 6.32
CA ALA A 75 -10.14 6.02 7.55
C ALA A 75 -11.14 5.06 8.23
N GLU A 76 -12.11 4.51 7.48
CA GLU A 76 -13.06 3.51 7.98
C GLU A 76 -12.37 2.22 8.47
N ALA A 77 -11.34 1.77 7.75
CA ALA A 77 -10.54 0.63 8.18
C ALA A 77 -9.75 0.94 9.47
N PHE A 78 -9.20 2.14 9.58
CA PHE A 78 -8.49 2.58 10.76
C PHE A 78 -9.40 2.71 11.98
N VAL A 79 -10.64 3.19 11.82
CA VAL A 79 -11.65 3.22 12.91
C VAL A 79 -11.88 1.82 13.48
N ARG A 80 -12.00 0.80 12.61
CA ARG A 80 -12.16 -0.60 13.03
C ARG A 80 -10.92 -1.11 13.76
N TYR A 81 -9.74 -0.92 13.16
CA TYR A 81 -8.47 -1.29 13.77
C TYR A 81 -8.29 -0.65 15.16
N TYR A 82 -8.49 0.66 15.26
CA TYR A 82 -8.35 1.41 16.50
C TYR A 82 -9.32 0.92 17.58
N GLY A 83 -10.59 0.69 17.21
CA GLY A 83 -11.60 0.17 18.14
C GLY A 83 -11.27 -1.23 18.66
N GLU A 84 -10.80 -2.12 17.79
CA GLU A 84 -10.38 -3.48 18.18
C GLU A 84 -9.10 -3.49 19.03
N MET A 85 -8.11 -2.66 18.72
CA MET A 85 -6.90 -2.56 19.55
C MET A 85 -7.23 -1.98 20.93
N LYS A 86 -8.13 -1.01 20.99
CA LYS A 86 -8.61 -0.44 22.25
C LYS A 86 -9.42 -1.44 23.09
N SER A 87 -10.17 -2.36 22.47
CA SER A 87 -10.95 -3.35 23.21
C SER A 87 -10.11 -4.46 23.85
N VAL A 88 -8.88 -4.67 23.36
CA VAL A 88 -7.90 -5.61 23.91
C VAL A 88 -6.78 -4.92 24.69
N GLU A 89 -6.97 -3.64 25.02
CA GLU A 89 -6.06 -2.85 25.84
C GLU A 89 -5.84 -3.53 27.21
N GLY A 90 -4.59 -3.64 27.65
CA GLY A 90 -4.19 -4.38 28.85
C GLY A 90 -3.84 -5.87 28.65
N ILE A 91 -4.12 -6.46 27.48
CA ILE A 91 -3.66 -7.83 27.14
C ILE A 91 -2.21 -7.80 26.61
N PHE A 92 -1.81 -6.72 25.93
CA PHE A 92 -0.56 -6.63 25.17
C PHE A 92 0.45 -5.59 25.72
N GLY A 93 0.18 -4.96 26.87
CA GLY A 93 1.07 -3.99 27.51
C GLY A 93 0.41 -3.20 28.64
N GLU A 94 1.21 -2.45 29.39
CA GLU A 94 0.73 -1.47 30.39
C GLU A 94 0.44 -0.12 29.70
N GLY A 95 -0.75 0.44 29.94
CA GLY A 95 -1.15 1.77 29.45
C GLY A 95 -2.15 1.75 28.29
N PRO A 96 -2.73 2.92 27.95
CA PRO A 96 -3.76 3.01 26.94
C PRO A 96 -3.24 2.79 25.52
N PHE A 97 -4.07 2.18 24.66
CA PHE A 97 -3.72 2.08 23.25
C PHE A 97 -3.77 3.47 22.62
N GLU A 98 -2.59 3.99 22.28
CA GLU A 98 -2.43 5.29 21.64
C GLU A 98 -1.54 5.20 20.40
N GLN A 99 -1.92 5.95 19.36
CA GLN A 99 -1.10 6.17 18.16
C GLN A 99 -0.57 7.60 18.17
N SER A 100 0.09 7.97 19.26
CA SER A 100 0.66 9.30 19.50
C SER A 100 2.18 9.20 19.63
N PHE A 101 2.92 10.09 18.97
CA PHE A 101 4.38 10.07 18.96
C PHE A 101 4.94 11.47 19.20
N PRO A 102 5.88 11.65 20.15
CA PRO A 102 6.55 12.93 20.35
C PRO A 102 7.30 13.37 19.09
N ILE A 103 7.09 14.62 18.72
CA ILE A 103 7.67 15.28 17.55
C ILE A 103 8.12 16.69 17.92
N GLU A 104 9.32 17.07 17.49
CA GLU A 104 9.76 18.47 17.53
C GLU A 104 9.56 19.09 16.15
N ASN A 105 8.73 20.13 16.08
CA ASN A 105 8.47 20.86 14.85
C ASN A 105 9.29 22.14 14.81
N ARG A 106 10.00 22.35 13.72
CA ARG A 106 10.76 23.56 13.41
C ARG A 106 10.32 24.14 12.07
N PHE A 107 10.41 25.45 11.92
CA PHE A 107 10.18 26.12 10.65
C PHE A 107 11.51 26.67 10.14
N VAL A 108 11.98 26.13 9.01
CA VAL A 108 13.33 26.39 8.50
C VAL A 108 13.28 26.90 7.06
N PRO A 109 14.17 27.82 6.66
CA PRO A 109 14.33 28.17 5.26
C PRO A 109 15.04 27.03 4.51
N MET A 110 14.53 26.65 3.35
CA MET A 110 15.15 25.68 2.45
C MET A 110 15.31 26.25 1.05
N ALA A 111 16.34 25.83 0.31
CA ALA A 111 16.45 26.17 -1.11
C ALA A 111 15.27 25.56 -1.88
N HIS A 112 14.70 26.31 -2.81
CA HIS A 112 13.59 25.82 -3.63
C HIS A 112 14.10 24.66 -4.51
N PRO A 113 13.44 23.48 -4.49
CA PRO A 113 13.97 22.26 -5.11
C PRO A 113 14.12 22.36 -6.63
N THR A 114 13.33 23.23 -7.25
CA THR A 114 13.30 23.42 -8.71
C THR A 114 13.67 24.84 -9.17
N GLU A 115 13.76 25.81 -8.27
CA GLU A 115 13.96 27.23 -8.63
C GLU A 115 15.25 27.76 -8.00
N ARG A 116 16.32 27.79 -8.78
CA ARG A 116 17.65 28.20 -8.30
C ARG A 116 17.61 29.63 -7.74
N GLY A 117 18.22 29.83 -6.58
CA GLY A 117 18.32 31.14 -5.92
C GLY A 117 17.07 31.56 -5.13
N LYS A 118 16.00 30.76 -5.15
CA LYS A 118 14.82 31.00 -4.30
C LYS A 118 14.88 30.15 -3.04
N ALA A 119 14.29 30.67 -1.96
CA ALA A 119 14.06 29.94 -0.73
C ALA A 119 12.56 29.70 -0.53
N LEU A 120 12.22 28.63 0.19
CA LEU A 120 10.88 28.34 0.69
C LEU A 120 10.91 28.15 2.21
N LEU A 121 9.79 28.43 2.87
CA LEU A 121 9.59 28.11 4.28
C LEU A 121 9.13 26.64 4.38
N ALA A 122 9.88 25.81 5.09
CA ALA A 122 9.58 24.39 5.28
C ALA A 122 9.29 24.07 6.74
N GLU A 123 8.38 23.11 6.96
CA GLU A 123 8.24 22.43 8.24
C GLU A 123 9.27 21.29 8.32
N GLN A 124 10.08 21.30 9.37
CA GLN A 124 11.02 20.24 9.72
C GLN A 124 10.50 19.52 10.96
N ALA A 125 10.18 18.24 10.78
CA ALA A 125 9.81 17.32 11.85
C ALA A 125 11.04 16.53 12.32
N GLN A 126 11.36 16.59 13.61
CA GLN A 126 12.42 15.79 14.23
C GLN A 126 11.82 14.77 15.21
N PHE A 127 12.25 13.52 15.08
CA PHE A 127 11.82 12.40 15.93
C PHE A 127 13.03 11.81 16.67
N SER A 128 12.82 11.46 17.95
CA SER A 128 13.84 10.77 18.76
C SER A 128 14.02 9.30 18.38
N TYR A 129 12.99 8.68 17.80
CA TYR A 129 13.00 7.28 17.41
C TYR A 129 12.61 7.13 15.93
N LEU A 130 13.33 6.27 15.20
CA LEU A 130 13.04 5.98 13.80
C LEU A 130 11.59 5.49 13.61
N THR A 131 11.10 4.65 14.51
CA THR A 131 9.75 4.08 14.42
C THR A 131 8.65 5.10 14.57
N HIS A 132 8.86 6.16 15.36
CA HIS A 132 7.91 7.27 15.46
C HIS A 132 7.76 7.99 14.12
N PHE A 133 8.89 8.22 13.43
CA PHE A 133 8.88 8.72 12.05
C PHE A 133 8.12 7.76 11.13
N LEU A 134 8.43 6.46 11.18
CA LEU A 134 7.82 5.47 10.29
C LEU A 134 6.30 5.34 10.48
N TYR A 135 5.80 5.34 11.73
CA TYR A 135 4.35 5.37 11.98
C TYR A 135 3.74 6.68 11.48
N THR A 136 4.37 7.82 11.78
CA THR A 136 3.85 9.12 11.36
C THR A 136 3.77 9.23 9.84
N ASP A 137 4.81 8.81 9.12
CA ASP A 137 4.84 8.78 7.66
C ASP A 137 3.78 7.82 7.10
N PHE A 138 3.65 6.63 7.69
CA PHE A 138 2.62 5.67 7.31
C PHE A 138 1.20 6.25 7.45
N TYR A 139 0.85 6.84 8.59
CA TYR A 139 -0.47 7.43 8.81
C TYR A 139 -0.73 8.64 7.93
N ARG A 140 0.27 9.52 7.74
CA ARG A 140 0.19 10.63 6.79
C ARG A 140 -0.03 10.13 5.36
N GLY A 141 0.59 9.01 4.99
CA GLY A 141 0.32 8.31 3.74
C GLY A 141 -1.16 7.94 3.61
N LEU A 142 -1.73 7.30 4.62
CA LEU A 142 -3.16 6.93 4.60
C LEU A 142 -4.08 8.14 4.46
N MET A 143 -3.75 9.24 5.14
CA MET A 143 -4.51 10.50 5.07
C MET A 143 -4.57 11.08 3.65
N VAL A 144 -3.61 10.76 2.79
CA VAL A 144 -3.59 11.19 1.38
C VAL A 144 -3.93 10.04 0.40
N GLY A 145 -4.43 8.91 0.92
CA GLY A 145 -4.86 7.78 0.10
C GLY A 145 -3.71 6.88 -0.37
N ASN A 146 -2.53 7.00 0.25
CA ASN A 146 -1.37 6.17 -0.03
C ASN A 146 -1.23 5.06 1.00
N ALA A 147 -1.05 3.82 0.56
CA ALA A 147 -0.72 2.73 1.47
C ALA A 147 0.25 1.74 0.82
N PRO A 148 1.17 1.15 1.60
CA PRO A 148 1.93 0.00 1.14
C PRO A 148 1.00 -1.19 0.93
N ARG A 149 1.25 -1.98 -0.10
CA ARG A 149 0.54 -3.24 -0.34
C ARG A 149 1.51 -4.33 -0.74
N ARG A 150 1.24 -5.56 -0.29
CA ARG A 150 1.99 -6.74 -0.69
C ARG A 150 1.52 -7.25 -2.04
N CYS A 151 2.44 -7.40 -3.00
CA CYS A 151 2.14 -7.96 -4.32
C CYS A 151 1.68 -9.41 -4.20
N HIS A 152 0.53 -9.74 -4.78
CA HIS A 152 -0.02 -11.11 -4.76
C HIS A 152 0.79 -12.14 -5.56
N ASN A 153 1.75 -11.70 -6.38
CA ASN A 153 2.60 -12.60 -7.16
C ASN A 153 4.00 -12.79 -6.55
N CYS A 154 4.71 -11.71 -6.22
CA CYS A 154 6.10 -11.79 -5.72
C CYS A 154 6.25 -11.57 -4.21
N GLY A 155 5.19 -11.17 -3.51
CA GLY A 155 5.22 -10.92 -2.08
C GLY A 155 5.96 -9.65 -1.64
N THR A 156 6.54 -8.87 -2.57
CA THR A 156 7.20 -7.59 -2.27
C THR A 156 6.18 -6.49 -2.03
N TYR A 157 6.49 -5.55 -1.13
CA TYR A 157 5.69 -4.36 -0.93
C TYR A 157 5.85 -3.35 -2.09
N PHE A 158 4.76 -2.69 -2.46
CA PHE A 158 4.76 -1.57 -3.39
C PHE A 158 3.76 -0.51 -2.90
N LEU A 159 3.99 0.75 -3.27
CA LEU A 159 3.12 1.86 -2.87
C LEU A 159 1.93 1.97 -3.82
N LEU A 160 0.72 2.09 -3.25
CA LEU A 160 -0.47 2.50 -3.97
C LEU A 160 -0.67 4.00 -3.82
N THR A 161 -0.88 4.72 -4.92
CA THR A 161 -1.00 6.19 -4.94
C THR A 161 -2.24 6.73 -5.67
N ALA A 162 -3.17 5.88 -6.08
CA ALA A 162 -4.16 6.26 -7.11
C ALA A 162 -5.56 5.67 -6.97
N GLY A 163 -6.03 5.28 -5.77
CA GLY A 163 -7.43 4.80 -5.60
C GLY A 163 -7.74 3.41 -6.18
N TYR A 164 -7.03 3.01 -7.23
CA TYR A 164 -7.21 1.74 -7.94
C TYR A 164 -6.78 0.56 -7.06
N ASN A 165 -7.60 -0.49 -7.07
CA ASN A 165 -7.35 -1.73 -6.36
C ASN A 165 -6.29 -2.61 -7.09
N THR A 166 -5.10 -2.05 -7.35
CA THR A 166 -4.00 -2.81 -7.93
C THR A 166 -3.49 -3.82 -6.90
N CYS A 167 -3.42 -5.10 -7.28
CA CYS A 167 -2.91 -6.20 -6.44
C CYS A 167 -1.48 -6.63 -6.77
N TYR A 168 -0.92 -6.13 -7.88
CA TYR A 168 0.37 -6.56 -8.42
C TYR A 168 1.30 -5.37 -8.67
N CYS A 169 2.56 -5.51 -8.28
CA CYS A 169 3.59 -4.50 -8.53
C CYS A 169 4.04 -4.49 -10.02
N ASN A 170 4.84 -3.49 -10.38
CA ASN A 170 5.44 -3.38 -11.71
C ASN A 170 6.84 -4.02 -11.82
N ASN A 171 7.33 -4.69 -10.77
CA ASN A 171 8.61 -5.40 -10.82
C ASN A 171 8.52 -6.61 -11.75
N LEU A 172 9.67 -7.05 -12.28
CA LEU A 172 9.79 -8.33 -12.98
C LEU A 172 9.24 -9.45 -12.09
N ALA A 173 8.39 -10.30 -12.67
CA ALA A 173 7.84 -11.42 -11.93
C ALA A 173 8.90 -12.49 -11.67
N PRO A 174 8.81 -13.21 -10.54
CA PRO A 174 9.67 -14.36 -10.31
C PRO A 174 9.59 -15.34 -11.49
N SER A 175 10.74 -15.85 -11.92
CA SER A 175 10.87 -16.79 -13.04
C SER A 175 10.50 -16.24 -14.43
N GLU A 176 10.32 -14.92 -14.57
CA GLU A 176 10.10 -14.25 -15.85
C GLU A 176 11.33 -13.45 -16.29
N THR A 177 11.60 -13.43 -17.60
CA THR A 177 12.69 -12.63 -18.17
C THR A 177 12.25 -11.23 -18.61
N SER A 178 10.95 -11.04 -18.89
CA SER A 178 10.43 -9.78 -19.47
C SER A 178 9.06 -9.35 -18.94
N ARG A 179 8.30 -10.23 -18.29
CA ARG A 179 6.95 -9.93 -17.80
C ARG A 179 6.99 -9.43 -16.37
N THR A 180 6.24 -8.36 -16.12
CA THR A 180 6.05 -7.81 -14.77
C THR A 180 4.99 -8.60 -14.01
N CYS A 181 4.98 -8.51 -12.67
CA CYS A 181 3.94 -9.10 -11.83
C CYS A 181 2.53 -8.69 -12.27
N ARG A 182 2.34 -7.44 -12.70
CA ARG A 182 1.07 -6.95 -13.25
C ARG A 182 0.66 -7.65 -14.56
N LYS A 183 1.60 -7.88 -15.49
CA LYS A 183 1.30 -8.62 -16.74
C LYS A 183 0.99 -10.09 -16.47
N VAL A 184 1.76 -10.74 -15.59
CA VAL A 184 1.51 -12.13 -15.15
C VAL A 184 0.16 -12.24 -14.45
N GLY A 185 -0.15 -11.32 -13.54
CA GLY A 185 -1.43 -11.26 -12.84
C GLY A 185 -2.61 -11.11 -13.79
N ALA A 186 -2.51 -10.23 -14.80
CA ALA A 186 -3.54 -10.06 -15.82
C ALA A 186 -3.77 -11.36 -16.62
N HIS A 187 -2.69 -12.03 -17.05
CA HIS A 187 -2.80 -13.30 -17.78
C HIS A 187 -3.39 -14.42 -16.91
N LYS A 188 -2.99 -14.51 -15.63
CA LYS A 188 -3.56 -15.48 -14.68
C LYS A 188 -5.06 -15.23 -14.48
N LYS A 189 -5.46 -13.96 -14.31
CA LYS A 189 -6.87 -13.56 -14.18
C LYS A 189 -7.68 -13.94 -15.42
N GLU A 190 -7.19 -13.60 -16.61
CA GLU A 190 -7.86 -13.95 -17.87
C GLU A 190 -7.97 -15.48 -18.06
N ALA A 191 -6.91 -16.23 -17.74
CA ALA A 191 -6.94 -17.69 -17.80
C ALA A 191 -7.97 -18.27 -16.83
N GLN A 192 -8.04 -17.74 -15.60
CA GLN A 192 -9.03 -18.16 -14.61
C GLN A 192 -10.44 -17.85 -15.08
N GLU A 193 -10.70 -16.63 -15.58
CA GLU A 193 -12.00 -16.22 -16.11
C GLU A 193 -12.46 -17.14 -17.24
N ARG A 194 -11.55 -17.57 -18.13
CA ARG A 194 -11.88 -18.55 -19.19
C ARG A 194 -12.28 -19.91 -18.64
N VAL A 195 -11.63 -20.38 -17.57
CA VAL A 195 -11.95 -21.65 -16.91
C VAL A 195 -13.30 -21.57 -16.20
N THR A 196 -13.54 -20.49 -15.45
CA THR A 196 -14.77 -20.30 -14.65
C THR A 196 -15.94 -19.73 -15.45
N ALA A 197 -15.75 -19.40 -16.74
CA ALA A 197 -16.79 -18.80 -17.56
C ALA A 197 -18.01 -19.72 -17.69
N THR A 198 -19.20 -19.15 -17.47
CA THR A 198 -20.49 -19.81 -17.71
C THR A 198 -20.65 -20.11 -19.20
N PRO A 199 -21.53 -21.05 -19.60
CA PRO A 199 -21.86 -21.29 -21.00
C PRO A 199 -22.27 -19.99 -21.72
N ALA A 200 -23.14 -19.19 -21.11
CA ALA A 200 -23.56 -17.89 -21.65
C ALA A 200 -22.40 -16.93 -21.88
N GLN A 201 -21.47 -16.82 -20.93
CA GLN A 201 -20.28 -15.98 -21.07
C GLN A 201 -19.36 -16.45 -22.21
N LYS A 202 -19.22 -17.77 -22.40
CA LYS A 202 -18.43 -18.33 -23.52
C LYS A 202 -19.05 -18.01 -24.88
N GLU A 203 -20.37 -18.12 -24.99
CA GLU A 203 -21.08 -17.79 -26.24
C GLU A 203 -21.05 -16.29 -26.55
N TYR A 204 -21.26 -15.45 -25.54
CA TYR A 204 -21.07 -14.00 -25.67
C TYR A 204 -19.66 -13.65 -26.15
N ALA A 205 -18.61 -14.24 -25.56
CA ALA A 205 -17.23 -13.98 -25.96
C ALA A 205 -16.95 -14.37 -27.42
N LYS A 206 -17.53 -15.48 -27.92
CA LYS A 206 -17.44 -15.86 -29.34
C LYS A 206 -18.11 -14.83 -30.24
N ALA A 207 -19.33 -14.42 -29.91
CA ALA A 207 -20.10 -13.43 -30.68
C ALA A 207 -19.38 -12.08 -30.72
N TYR A 208 -18.91 -11.60 -29.56
CA TYR A 208 -18.11 -10.39 -29.44
C TYR A 208 -16.86 -10.42 -30.32
N ASN A 209 -16.09 -11.52 -30.29
CA ASN A 209 -14.88 -11.66 -31.11
C ASN A 209 -15.19 -11.70 -32.62
N ARG A 210 -16.29 -12.36 -33.03
CA ARG A 210 -16.75 -12.37 -34.43
C ARG A 210 -17.11 -10.96 -34.90
N LEU A 211 -17.91 -10.24 -34.13
CA LEU A 211 -18.27 -8.86 -34.39
C LEU A 211 -16.99 -7.97 -34.44
N LYS A 212 -15.99 -8.22 -33.59
CA LYS A 212 -14.77 -7.39 -33.47
C LYS A 212 -13.92 -7.53 -34.73
N ALA A 213 -13.80 -8.76 -35.22
CA ALA A 213 -13.16 -9.07 -36.48
C ALA A 213 -13.89 -8.43 -37.68
N ARG A 214 -15.24 -8.40 -37.68
CA ARG A 214 -16.02 -7.71 -38.73
C ARG A 214 -15.76 -6.21 -38.74
N LYS A 215 -15.75 -5.55 -37.58
CA LYS A 215 -15.40 -4.13 -37.44
C LYS A 215 -13.99 -3.85 -37.95
N GLN A 216 -13.00 -4.62 -37.51
CA GLN A 216 -11.60 -4.44 -37.92
C GLN A 216 -11.40 -4.61 -39.44
N ARG A 217 -12.23 -5.43 -40.08
CA ARG A 217 -12.23 -5.63 -41.54
C ARG A 217 -13.13 -4.63 -42.29
N GLY A 218 -13.73 -3.65 -41.60
CA GLY A 218 -14.63 -2.66 -42.20
C GLY A 218 -15.96 -3.23 -42.72
N LYS A 219 -16.35 -4.45 -42.30
CA LYS A 219 -17.61 -5.08 -42.73
C LYS A 219 -18.85 -4.54 -42.01
N ILE A 220 -18.64 -3.83 -40.91
CA ILE A 220 -19.66 -3.13 -40.12
C ILE A 220 -19.05 -1.81 -39.65
N THR A 221 -19.89 -0.80 -39.52
CA THR A 221 -19.56 0.51 -38.97
C THR A 221 -19.34 0.43 -37.45
N VAL A 222 -18.82 1.52 -36.86
CA VAL A 222 -18.67 1.64 -35.40
C VAL A 222 -20.03 1.59 -34.71
N ASP A 223 -21.06 2.20 -35.30
CA ASP A 223 -22.40 2.26 -34.72
C ASP A 223 -23.10 0.91 -34.77
N GLU A 224 -23.06 0.21 -35.92
CA GLU A 224 -23.58 -1.16 -36.04
C GLU A 224 -22.89 -2.12 -35.06
N TRP A 225 -21.57 -1.97 -34.89
CA TRP A 225 -20.82 -2.70 -33.87
C TRP A 225 -21.33 -2.39 -32.45
N ASN A 226 -21.53 -1.11 -32.10
CA ASN A 226 -22.00 -0.72 -30.78
C ASN A 226 -23.40 -1.28 -30.51
N THR A 227 -24.33 -1.18 -31.48
CA THR A 227 -25.69 -1.75 -31.36
C THR A 227 -25.66 -3.26 -31.17
N ALA A 228 -24.85 -3.98 -31.96
CA ALA A 228 -24.74 -5.43 -31.86
C ALA A 228 -24.11 -5.88 -30.53
N VAL A 229 -23.10 -5.16 -30.02
CA VAL A 229 -22.49 -5.45 -28.72
C VAL A 229 -23.48 -5.22 -27.57
N VAL A 230 -24.24 -4.12 -27.60
CA VAL A 230 -25.29 -3.85 -26.59
C VAL A 230 -26.33 -4.97 -26.58
N LYS A 231 -26.81 -5.38 -27.77
CA LYS A 231 -27.77 -6.48 -27.88
C LYS A 231 -27.19 -7.82 -27.40
N ALA A 232 -25.93 -8.12 -27.74
CA ALA A 232 -25.27 -9.32 -27.26
C ALA A 232 -25.12 -9.35 -25.73
N GLN A 233 -24.87 -8.20 -25.11
CA GLN A 233 -24.76 -8.07 -23.66
C GLN A 233 -26.12 -8.28 -22.99
N ASP A 234 -27.19 -7.67 -23.51
CA ASP A 234 -28.54 -7.82 -22.97
C ASP A 234 -29.01 -9.29 -23.02
N LEU A 235 -28.75 -10.00 -24.13
CA LEU A 235 -29.07 -11.43 -24.25
C LEU A 235 -28.34 -12.29 -23.22
N LYS A 236 -27.06 -11.98 -22.95
CA LYS A 236 -26.29 -12.66 -21.90
C LYS A 236 -26.93 -12.39 -20.53
N ASP A 237 -27.31 -11.16 -20.26
CA ASP A 237 -27.87 -10.77 -18.96
C ASP A 237 -29.30 -11.32 -18.75
N GLN A 238 -30.05 -11.58 -19.82
CA GLN A 238 -31.33 -12.32 -19.76
C GLN A 238 -31.12 -13.79 -19.33
N VAL A 239 -30.06 -14.46 -19.79
CA VAL A 239 -29.71 -15.81 -19.29
C VAL A 239 -29.31 -15.76 -17.82
N ASP A 240 -28.52 -14.76 -17.41
CA ASP A 240 -28.14 -14.58 -16.00
C ASP A 240 -29.36 -14.30 -15.08
N ARG A 241 -30.51 -13.89 -15.65
CA ARG A 241 -31.80 -13.71 -14.97
C ARG A 241 -32.78 -14.88 -15.13
N ASP A 242 -32.34 -15.99 -15.73
CA ASP A 242 -33.17 -17.16 -16.08
C ASP A 242 -34.36 -16.84 -17.03
N GLU A 243 -34.30 -15.73 -17.77
CA GLU A 243 -35.33 -15.28 -18.72
C GLU A 243 -35.15 -15.88 -20.12
N LEU A 244 -33.95 -16.39 -20.42
CA LEU A 244 -33.56 -16.92 -21.72
C LEU A 244 -32.80 -18.24 -21.54
N SER A 245 -33.06 -19.22 -22.40
CA SER A 245 -32.29 -20.47 -22.37
C SER A 245 -30.94 -20.31 -23.08
N ASP A 246 -29.96 -21.13 -22.70
CA ASP A 246 -28.64 -21.19 -23.34
C ASP A 246 -28.73 -21.47 -24.85
N GLU A 247 -29.71 -22.26 -25.29
CA GLU A 247 -29.93 -22.59 -26.70
C GLU A 247 -30.46 -21.39 -27.49
N GLU A 248 -31.41 -20.66 -26.91
CA GLU A 248 -31.97 -19.45 -27.51
C GLU A 248 -30.93 -18.32 -27.57
N LEU A 249 -30.10 -18.19 -26.52
CA LEU A 249 -28.95 -17.29 -26.52
C LEU A 249 -28.01 -17.57 -27.70
N ARG A 250 -27.61 -18.83 -27.92
CA ARG A 250 -26.71 -19.20 -29.03
C ARG A 250 -27.29 -18.79 -30.37
N ARG A 251 -28.57 -19.10 -30.61
CA ARG A 251 -29.27 -18.78 -31.86
C ARG A 251 -29.31 -17.28 -32.11
N GLN A 252 -29.68 -16.49 -31.10
CA GLN A 252 -29.78 -15.04 -31.25
C GLN A 252 -28.42 -14.37 -31.38
N LEU A 253 -27.40 -14.88 -30.68
CA LEU A 253 -26.03 -14.40 -30.83
C LEU A 253 -25.46 -14.72 -32.20
N GLU A 254 -25.76 -15.87 -32.82
CA GLU A 254 -25.30 -16.20 -34.17
C GLU A 254 -25.87 -15.27 -35.25
N ALA A 255 -27.06 -14.72 -35.03
CA ALA A 255 -27.72 -13.80 -35.95
C ALA A 255 -27.13 -12.37 -35.96
N LEU A 256 -26.18 -12.05 -35.05
CA LEU A 256 -25.46 -10.77 -34.97
C LEU A 256 -24.22 -10.74 -35.89
#